data_AF-A0A239L857-F1
#
_entry.id   AF-A0A239L857-F1
#
_cell.length_a   1.000
_cell.length_b   1.000
_cell.length_c   1.000
_cell.angle_alpha   90.00
_cell.angle_beta   90.00
_cell.angle_gamma   90.00
#
_symmetry.space_group_name_H-M   'P 1'
#
loop_
_entity.id
_entity.type
_entity.pdbx_description
1 polymer ?
#
loop_
_entity_poly.entity_id
_entity_poly.type
_entity_poly.pdbx_seq_one_letter_code
_entity_poly.pdbx_strand_id
1 'polypeptide(L)'
;MFENLNFDEPLDENRFDQWFDEGRESKIRFEYLVVLWDEMEKDYRPVFLAERAKLKKYVDDPANVGDVFVAAYDLYTESKVM
;
A
#
# COMPACT_ATOMS: atom_id res chain seq x y z
N MET A 1 7.98 -11.28 -2.65
CA MET A 1 7.50 -11.02 -1.26
C MET A 1 5.98 -11.22 -1.03
N PHE A 2 5.16 -11.53 -2.04
CA PHE A 2 3.68 -11.45 -1.97
C PHE A 2 2.94 -12.74 -2.39
N GLU A 3 3.65 -13.85 -2.60
CA GLU A 3 3.14 -15.11 -3.21
C GLU A 3 2.10 -15.86 -2.38
N ASN A 4 1.66 -15.33 -1.23
CA ASN A 4 0.79 -16.02 -0.28
C ASN A 4 -0.37 -15.16 0.23
N LEU A 5 -0.66 -14.06 -0.46
CA LEU A 5 -1.89 -13.33 -0.21
C LEU A 5 -2.99 -13.96 -1.07
N ASN A 6 -4.19 -14.14 -0.52
CA ASN A 6 -5.36 -14.74 -1.19
C ASN A 6 -5.91 -13.90 -2.37
N PHE A 7 -5.10 -13.07 -3.00
CA PHE A 7 -5.48 -12.26 -4.15
C PHE A 7 -5.12 -13.00 -5.44
N ASP A 8 -5.93 -12.77 -6.48
CA ASP A 8 -5.90 -13.50 -7.74
C ASP A 8 -4.59 -13.28 -8.52
N GLU A 9 -3.92 -12.14 -8.27
CA GLU A 9 -2.67 -11.76 -8.93
C GLU A 9 -1.58 -11.44 -7.89
N PRO A 10 -0.34 -11.93 -8.03
CA PRO A 10 0.77 -11.51 -7.18
C PRO A 10 1.23 -10.10 -7.57
N LEU A 11 1.51 -9.26 -6.58
CA LEU A 11 2.08 -7.94 -6.82
C LEU A 11 3.49 -8.08 -7.44
N ASP A 12 3.67 -7.50 -8.62
CA ASP A 12 4.98 -7.47 -9.30
C ASP A 12 6.00 -6.67 -8.48
N GLU A 13 7.17 -7.25 -8.27
CA GLU A 13 8.22 -6.64 -7.45
C GLU A 13 8.77 -5.35 -8.07
N ASN A 14 8.80 -5.21 -9.40
CA ASN A 14 9.20 -3.96 -10.04
C ASN A 14 8.18 -2.86 -9.79
N ARG A 15 6.87 -3.18 -9.86
CA ARG A 15 5.81 -2.21 -9.53
C ARG A 15 5.96 -1.73 -8.09
N PHE A 16 6.20 -2.65 -7.16
CA PHE A 16 6.40 -2.31 -5.76
C PHE A 16 7.64 -1.42 -5.54
N ASP A 17 8.77 -1.76 -6.18
CA ASP A 17 10.01 -0.99 -6.10
C ASP A 17 9.83 0.42 -6.65
N GLN A 18 9.14 0.55 -7.79
CA GLN A 18 8.77 1.85 -8.35
C GLN A 18 7.94 2.69 -7.38
N TRP A 19 6.95 2.11 -6.70
CA TRP A 19 6.17 2.84 -5.71
C TRP A 19 7.02 3.30 -4.53
N PHE A 20 7.95 2.46 -4.09
CA PHE A 20 8.90 2.82 -3.03
C PHE A 20 9.77 4.02 -3.43
N ASP A 21 10.29 3.99 -4.65
CA ASP A 21 11.11 5.08 -5.20
C ASP A 21 10.28 6.35 -5.35
N GLU A 22 9.08 6.28 -5.93
CA GLU A 22 8.15 7.42 -6.06
C GLU A 22 7.80 8.04 -4.71
N GLY A 23 7.57 7.21 -3.68
CA GLY A 23 7.29 7.67 -2.32
C GLY A 23 8.48 8.41 -1.69
N ARG A 24 9.70 7.93 -1.95
CA ARG A 24 10.96 8.53 -1.44
C ARG A 24 11.38 9.78 -2.22
N GLU A 25 11.19 9.79 -3.53
CA GLU A 25 11.51 10.92 -4.41
C GLU A 25 10.47 12.05 -4.32
N SER A 26 9.29 11.76 -3.75
CA SER A 26 8.24 12.76 -3.62
C SER A 26 8.67 13.95 -2.78
N LYS A 27 8.27 15.15 -3.23
CA LYS A 27 8.51 16.40 -2.48
C LYS A 27 7.81 16.42 -1.12
N ILE A 28 6.76 15.63 -0.97
CA ILE A 28 6.02 15.45 0.28
C ILE A 28 6.67 14.28 1.01
N ARG A 29 7.04 14.48 2.28
CA ARG A 29 7.57 13.38 3.11
C ARG A 29 6.47 12.40 3.45
N PHE A 30 6.39 11.35 2.66
CA PHE A 30 5.57 10.19 2.97
C PHE A 30 6.39 9.25 3.86
N GLU A 31 5.80 8.80 4.95
CA GLU A 31 6.44 7.87 5.89
C GLU A 31 6.02 6.43 5.59
N TYR A 32 4.83 6.24 5.00
CA TYR A 32 4.23 4.94 4.79
C TYR A 32 3.75 4.76 3.35
N LEU A 33 4.00 3.58 2.80
CA LEU A 33 3.37 3.06 1.59
C LEU A 33 2.32 2.03 1.98
N VAL A 34 1.08 2.26 1.58
CA VAL A 34 -0.02 1.32 1.75
C VAL A 34 -0.33 0.67 0.43
N VAL A 35 -0.41 -0.65 0.44
CA VAL A 35 -0.88 -1.42 -0.71
C VAL A 35 -2.34 -1.76 -0.46
N LEU A 36 -3.20 -1.31 -1.35
CA LEU A 36 -4.62 -1.65 -1.40
C LEU A 36 -4.87 -2.55 -2.60
N TRP A 37 -5.84 -3.44 -2.48
CA TRP A 37 -6.33 -4.27 -3.56
C TRP A 37 -7.70 -3.77 -3.97
N ASP A 38 -7.83 -3.25 -5.19
CA ASP A 38 -9.12 -2.89 -5.73
C ASP A 38 -9.82 -4.16 -6.26
N GLU A 39 -10.93 -4.57 -5.63
CA GLU A 39 -11.73 -5.72 -6.02
C GLU A 39 -12.53 -5.50 -7.32
N MET A 40 -12.80 -4.24 -7.70
CA MET A 40 -13.53 -3.90 -8.92
C MET A 40 -12.62 -3.97 -10.15
N GLU A 41 -11.43 -3.38 -10.06
CA GLU A 41 -10.40 -3.35 -11.10
C GLU A 41 -9.51 -4.60 -11.06
N LYS A 42 -9.52 -5.34 -9.94
CA LYS A 42 -8.64 -6.48 -9.65
C LYS A 42 -7.16 -6.12 -9.81
N ASP A 43 -6.77 -4.95 -9.31
CA ASP A 43 -5.41 -4.43 -9.41
C ASP A 43 -4.96 -3.84 -8.07
N TYR A 44 -3.64 -3.77 -7.86
CA TYR A 44 -3.05 -3.21 -6.65
C TYR A 44 -2.83 -1.71 -6.79
N ARG A 45 -3.24 -0.94 -5.78
CA ARG A 45 -3.04 0.51 -5.74
C ARG A 45 -2.12 0.94 -4.60
N PRO A 46 -1.07 1.73 -4.89
CA PRO A 46 -0.22 2.34 -3.86
C PRO A 46 -0.90 3.59 -3.30
N VAL A 47 -0.86 3.73 -1.98
CA VAL A 47 -1.29 4.94 -1.28
C VAL A 47 -0.18 5.41 -0.36
N PHE A 48 0.27 6.64 -0.59
CA PHE A 48 1.34 7.25 0.18
C PHE A 48 0.79 8.08 1.34
N LEU A 49 1.24 7.79 2.55
CA LEU A 49 0.77 8.44 3.77
C LEU A 49 1.92 9.05 4.54
N ALA A 50 1.76 10.31 4.91
CA ALA A 50 2.72 11.01 5.76
C ALA A 50 2.56 10.66 7.25
N GLU A 51 1.44 10.06 7.67
CA GLU A 51 1.15 9.85 9.08
C GLU A 51 0.41 8.52 9.30
N ARG A 52 0.79 7.80 10.36
CA ARG A 52 0.14 6.54 10.75
C ARG A 52 -1.32 6.72 11.15
N ALA A 53 -1.75 7.91 11.56
CA ALA A 53 -3.16 8.18 11.84
C ALA A 53 -4.04 7.98 10.60
N LYS A 54 -3.51 8.26 9.39
CA LYS A 54 -4.24 8.07 8.12
C LYS A 54 -4.34 6.60 7.73
N LEU A 55 -3.37 5.75 8.13
CA LEU A 55 -3.44 4.29 7.91
C LEU A 55 -4.70 3.69 8.51
N LYS A 56 -5.08 4.13 9.72
CA LYS A 56 -6.29 3.65 10.38
C LYS A 56 -7.55 3.90 9.56
N LYS A 57 -7.59 4.96 8.76
CA LYS A 57 -8.72 5.23 7.88
C LYS A 57 -8.86 4.16 6.79
N TYR A 58 -7.79 3.55 6.32
CA TYR A 58 -7.89 2.50 5.29
C TYR A 58 -8.24 1.14 5.89
N VAL A 59 -7.93 0.92 7.16
CA VAL A 59 -8.25 -0.33 7.88
C VAL A 59 -9.66 -0.31 8.48
N ASP A 60 -10.11 0.85 8.97
CA ASP A 60 -11.33 0.98 9.78
C ASP A 60 -12.51 1.61 9.02
N ASP A 61 -12.29 2.21 7.85
CA ASP A 61 -13.35 2.93 7.13
C ASP A 61 -14.13 1.99 6.18
N PRO A 62 -15.41 1.68 6.50
CA PRO A 62 -16.25 0.82 5.68
C PRO A 62 -16.76 1.50 4.40
N ALA A 63 -16.39 2.77 4.13
CA ALA A 63 -16.74 3.46 2.89
C ALA A 63 -15.77 3.15 1.73
N ASN A 64 -14.66 2.45 1.99
CA ASN A 64 -13.82 1.84 0.95
C ASN A 64 -14.51 0.60 0.38
N VAL A 65 -15.70 0.78 -0.21
CA VAL A 65 -16.44 -0.29 -0.87
C VAL A 65 -15.70 -0.64 -2.16
N GLY A 66 -14.83 -1.65 -2.09
CA GLY A 66 -14.05 -2.15 -3.22
C GLY A 66 -12.55 -2.13 -3.03
N ASP A 67 -11.99 -1.43 -2.03
CA ASP A 67 -10.55 -1.48 -1.73
C ASP A 67 -10.29 -2.31 -0.47
N VAL A 68 -9.57 -3.40 -0.62
CA VAL A 68 -9.14 -4.28 0.47
C VAL A 68 -7.74 -3.88 0.90
N PHE A 69 -7.55 -3.60 2.19
CA PHE A 69 -6.22 -3.37 2.74
C PHE A 69 -5.37 -4.64 2.63
N VAL A 70 -4.23 -4.56 1.95
CA VAL A 70 -3.31 -5.68 1.76
C VAL A 70 -2.20 -5.65 2.80
N ALA A 71 -1.47 -4.53 2.83
CA ALA A 71 -0.30 -4.35 3.69
C ALA A 71 0.08 -2.87 3.79
N ALA A 72 0.81 -2.53 4.86
CA ALA A 72 1.45 -1.24 4.98
C ALA A 72 2.94 -1.40 5.26
N TYR A 73 3.74 -0.61 4.56
CA TYR A 73 5.19 -0.57 4.66
C TYR A 73 5.66 0.82 5.07
N ASP A 74 6.75 0.86 5.81
CA ASP A 74 7.44 2.08 6.15
C ASP A 74 8.50 2.39 5.08
N LEU A 75 8.43 3.57 4.47
CA LEU A 75 9.30 3.97 3.36
C LEU A 75 10.76 4.18 3.79
N TYR A 76 11.01 4.46 5.08
CA TYR A 76 12.35 4.75 5.59
C TYR A 76 13.08 3.50 6.07
N THR A 77 12.35 2.53 6.61
CA THR A 77 12.89 1.29 7.17
C THR A 77 12.65 0.07 6.29
N GLU A 78 11.91 0.23 5.18
CA GLU A 78 11.52 -0.85 4.25
C GLU A 78 10.84 -2.02 4.97
N SER A 79 10.35 -1.76 6.18
CA SER A 79 9.82 -2.77 7.08
C SER A 79 8.30 -2.81 6.98
N LYS A 80 7.75 -4.01 6.98
CA LYS A 80 6.30 -4.20 7.05
C LYS A 80 5.80 -3.76 8.43
N VAL A 81 4.90 -2.78 8.45
CA VAL A 81 4.33 -2.22 9.68
C VAL A 81 3.07 -2.96 10.10
N MET A 82 2.25 -3.37 9.14
CA MET A 82 0.99 -4.11 9.34
C MET A 82 0.76 -5.10 8.20
#